data_AF-A0A4V1IF33-F1
#
_entry.id   AF-A0A4V1IF33-F1
#
_cell.length_a   1.000
_cell.length_b   1.000
_cell.length_c   1.000
_cell.angle_alpha   90.00
_cell.angle_beta   90.00
_cell.angle_gamma   90.00
#
_symmetry.space_group_name_H-M   'P 1'
#
loop_
_entity.id
_entity.type
_entity.pdbx_description
1 polymer ?
#
loop_
_entity_poly.entity_id
_entity_poly.type
_entity_poly.pdbx_seq_one_letter_code
_entity_poly.pdbx_strand_id
1 'polypeptide(L)'
;MSAGGVPRDTTPKDQLPFIRRNATLLAELPEPGEHWTAEIIPDKLANQLIGLENKEIVTFVDRVTSSKWKKPRNLWKTDPDAYEQILDILEGEDRDGLLPCGHSAINNERGVDGISCGVCNEVHARDDIDRNRGEVA
;
A
#
# COMPACT_ATOMS: atom_id res chain seq x y z
N MET A 1 29.34 -20.58 1.36
CA MET A 1 28.59 -21.27 2.43
C MET A 1 27.52 -20.33 2.92
N SER A 2 26.33 -20.88 3.10
CA SER A 2 25.04 -20.22 3.23
C SER A 2 24.99 -19.12 4.31
N ALA A 3 24.60 -17.90 3.91
CA ALA A 3 24.07 -16.93 4.87
C ALA A 3 22.62 -17.35 5.14
N GLY A 4 22.40 -17.96 6.31
CA GLY A 4 21.08 -18.35 6.77
C GLY A 4 20.18 -17.12 6.86
N GLY A 5 19.16 -17.07 6.00
CA GLY A 5 18.04 -16.18 6.17
C GLY A 5 17.33 -16.55 7.47
N VAL A 6 17.37 -15.64 8.44
CA VAL A 6 16.54 -15.75 9.64
C VAL A 6 15.08 -15.71 9.19
N PRO A 7 14.23 -16.69 9.54
CA PRO A 7 12.80 -16.60 9.29
C PRO A 7 12.27 -15.40 10.07
N ARG A 8 11.83 -14.35 9.38
CA ARG A 8 11.31 -13.14 10.02
C ARG A 8 9.83 -13.33 10.30
N ASP A 9 9.55 -13.89 11.47
CA ASP A 9 8.21 -14.26 11.93
C ASP A 9 7.35 -13.06 12.42
N THR A 10 7.68 -11.83 12.01
CA THR A 10 6.90 -10.66 12.39
C THR A 10 6.83 -9.65 11.26
N THR A 11 5.78 -9.74 10.44
CA THR A 11 5.23 -8.58 9.72
C THR A 11 5.22 -7.38 10.70
N PRO A 12 5.74 -6.19 10.33
CA PRO A 12 5.68 -5.03 11.21
C PRO A 12 4.24 -4.84 11.70
N LYS A 13 4.06 -4.60 13.01
CA LYS A 13 2.72 -4.55 13.64
C LYS A 13 1.72 -3.61 12.94
N ASP A 14 2.22 -2.64 12.15
CA ASP A 14 1.44 -1.64 11.42
C ASP A 14 1.57 -1.74 9.87
N GLN A 15 2.14 -2.81 9.32
CA GLN A 15 2.27 -3.00 7.87
C GLN A 15 0.92 -3.39 7.26
N LEU A 16 0.34 -4.51 7.67
CA LEU A 16 -0.93 -5.01 7.10
C LEU A 16 -2.09 -3.99 7.22
N PRO A 17 -2.34 -3.35 8.37
CA PRO A 17 -3.38 -2.31 8.46
C PRO A 17 -3.12 -1.11 7.52
N PHE A 18 -1.86 -0.77 7.30
CA PHE A 18 -1.48 0.30 6.37
C PHE A 18 -1.65 -0.14 4.91
N ILE A 19 -1.28 -1.38 4.58
CA ILE A 19 -1.49 -1.95 3.25
C ILE A 19 -2.99 -1.96 2.94
N ARG A 20 -3.83 -2.50 3.83
CA ARG A 20 -5.30 -2.48 3.68
C ARG A 20 -5.86 -1.08 3.42
N ARG A 21 -5.34 -0.06 4.12
CA ARG A 21 -5.80 1.32 3.93
C ARG A 21 -5.40 1.93 2.59
N ASN A 22 -4.28 1.50 2.01
CA ASN A 22 -3.66 2.14 0.86
C ASN A 22 -3.48 1.20 -0.34
N ALA A 23 -4.11 0.03 -0.36
CA ALA A 23 -3.85 -1.05 -1.32
C ALA A 23 -3.92 -0.56 -2.78
N THR A 24 -4.97 0.20 -3.14
CA THR A 24 -5.13 0.78 -4.47
C THR A 24 -3.95 1.68 -4.87
N LEU A 25 -3.45 2.51 -3.95
CA LEU A 25 -2.30 3.36 -4.21
C LEU A 25 -1.01 2.53 -4.27
N LEU A 26 -0.86 1.55 -3.39
CA LEU A 26 0.32 0.69 -3.31
C LEU A 26 0.43 -0.27 -4.50
N ALA A 27 -0.68 -0.54 -5.21
CA ALA A 27 -0.69 -1.30 -6.48
C ALA A 27 0.16 -0.65 -7.58
N GLU A 28 0.43 0.65 -7.46
CA GLU A 28 1.28 1.40 -8.39
C GLU A 28 2.78 1.21 -8.10
N LEU A 29 3.14 0.42 -7.06
CA LEU A 29 4.52 0.03 -6.82
C LEU A 29 5.00 -0.98 -7.89
N PRO A 30 6.27 -0.90 -8.32
CA PRO A 30 6.83 -1.87 -9.26
C PRO A 30 6.85 -3.27 -8.67
N GLU A 31 6.70 -4.28 -9.53
CA GLU A 31 6.79 -5.69 -9.13
C GLU A 31 8.12 -6.02 -8.42
N PRO A 32 8.11 -6.94 -7.44
CA PRO A 32 9.33 -7.40 -6.79
C PRO A 32 10.28 -8.08 -7.77
N GLY A 33 11.57 -7.72 -7.69
CA GLY A 33 12.63 -8.39 -8.46
C GLY A 33 13.58 -7.41 -9.14
N GLU A 34 13.07 -6.25 -9.56
CA GLU A 34 13.89 -5.19 -10.16
C GLU A 34 14.13 -4.02 -9.20
N HIS A 35 15.27 -3.36 -9.37
CA HIS A 35 15.55 -2.10 -8.68
C HIS A 35 15.03 -0.93 -9.51
N TRP A 36 14.43 0.04 -8.84
CA TRP A 36 13.77 1.15 -9.50
C TRP A 36 14.09 2.49 -8.84
N THR A 37 13.89 3.59 -9.58
CA THR A 37 13.99 4.95 -9.06
C THR A 37 12.60 5.53 -8.86
N ALA A 38 12.47 6.56 -8.01
CA ALA A 38 11.19 7.20 -7.74
C ALA A 38 10.52 7.86 -8.97
N GLU A 39 11.20 7.94 -10.12
CA GLU A 39 10.68 8.53 -11.36
C GLU A 39 9.64 7.63 -12.06
N ILE A 40 9.57 6.34 -11.71
CA ILE A 40 8.63 5.39 -12.35
C ILE A 40 7.32 5.20 -11.58
N ILE A 41 7.20 5.82 -10.41
CA ILE A 41 6.01 5.78 -9.55
C ILE A 41 5.37 7.18 -9.46
N PRO A 42 4.09 7.29 -9.13
CA PRO A 42 3.43 8.57 -8.89
C PRO A 42 4.08 9.40 -7.78
N ASP A 43 4.04 10.73 -7.93
CA ASP A 43 4.54 11.67 -6.92
C ASP A 43 3.97 11.42 -5.52
N LYS A 44 2.70 11.00 -5.44
CA LYS A 44 2.03 10.67 -4.17
C LYS A 44 2.75 9.54 -3.42
N LEU A 45 3.19 8.49 -4.13
CA LEU A 45 4.00 7.40 -3.55
C LEU A 45 5.45 7.85 -3.33
N ALA A 46 6.03 8.59 -4.27
CA ALA A 46 7.41 9.07 -4.17
C ALA A 46 7.63 9.91 -2.89
N ASN A 47 6.67 10.75 -2.53
CA ASN A 47 6.70 11.56 -1.31
C ASN A 47 6.57 10.73 -0.02
N GLN A 48 6.19 9.45 -0.12
CA GLN A 48 5.97 8.56 1.02
C GLN A 48 7.05 7.47 1.16
N LEU A 49 8.06 7.42 0.28
CA LEU A 49 9.05 6.33 0.24
C LEU A 49 9.70 6.01 1.60
N ILE A 50 10.03 7.04 2.39
CA ILE A 50 10.58 6.84 3.75
C ILE A 50 9.54 6.21 4.69
N GLY A 51 8.27 6.60 4.57
CA GLY A 51 7.17 6.00 5.33
C GLY A 51 6.90 4.55 4.91
N LEU A 52 7.02 4.25 3.62
CA LEU A 52 6.91 2.90 3.07
C LEU A 52 8.09 2.02 3.51
N GLU A 53 9.29 2.58 3.55
CA GLU A 53 10.49 1.91 4.05
C GLU A 53 10.39 1.56 5.53
N ASN A 54 9.95 2.50 6.37
CA ASN A 54 9.71 2.25 7.79
C ASN A 54 8.63 1.19 8.05
N LYS A 55 7.79 0.91 7.05
CA LYS A 55 6.76 -0.12 7.06
C LYS A 55 7.19 -1.40 6.36
N GLU A 56 8.44 -1.48 5.92
CA GLU A 56 9.02 -2.62 5.21
C GLU A 56 8.25 -2.99 3.93
N ILE A 57 7.61 -2.01 3.27
CA ILE A 57 6.90 -2.20 1.98
C ILE A 57 7.86 -2.01 0.80
N VAL A 58 8.83 -1.12 0.98
CA VAL A 58 9.95 -0.91 0.05
C VAL A 58 11.24 -0.89 0.85
N THR A 59 12.36 -1.14 0.18
CA THR A 59 13.70 -1.08 0.78
C THR A 59 14.58 -0.15 -0.03
N PHE A 60 15.28 0.77 0.63
CA PHE A 60 16.37 1.49 0.00
C PHE A 60 17.53 0.54 -0.28
N VAL A 61 17.99 0.51 -1.54
CA VAL A 61 19.08 -0.37 -1.97
C VAL A 61 20.41 0.37 -2.01
N ASP A 62 20.49 1.44 -2.79
CA ASP A 62 21.72 2.20 -3.00
C ASP A 62 21.45 3.57 -3.64
N ARG A 63 22.50 4.40 -3.79
CA ARG A 63 22.48 5.61 -4.61
C ARG A 63 23.26 5.38 -5.91
N VAL A 64 22.59 5.55 -7.04
CA VAL A 64 23.23 5.54 -8.35
C VAL A 64 23.58 6.94 -8.81
N THR A 65 24.80 7.09 -9.31
CA THR A 65 25.25 8.25 -10.08
C THR A 65 25.31 7.87 -11.55
N SER A 66 24.87 8.78 -12.41
CA SER A 66 24.93 8.61 -13.86
C SER A 66 25.14 9.97 -14.50
N SER A 67 25.82 9.99 -15.65
CA SER A 67 25.94 11.19 -16.50
C SER A 67 24.57 11.71 -16.96
N LYS A 68 23.52 10.87 -16.93
CA LYS A 68 22.14 11.25 -17.26
C LYS A 68 21.52 12.20 -16.23
N TRP A 69 21.90 12.11 -14.94
CA TRP A 69 21.28 12.88 -13.87
C TRP A 69 22.27 13.85 -13.22
N LYS A 70 21.83 15.10 -13.02
CA LYS A 70 22.63 16.12 -12.32
C LYS A 70 22.86 15.80 -10.83
N LYS A 71 22.03 14.92 -10.25
CA LYS A 71 22.09 14.51 -8.84
C LYS A 71 21.98 12.98 -8.74
N PRO A 72 22.58 12.36 -7.72
CA PRO A 72 22.40 10.94 -7.46
C PRO A 72 20.91 10.60 -7.29
N ARG A 73 20.53 9.38 -7.71
CA ARG A 73 19.17 8.84 -7.52
C ARG A 73 19.23 7.67 -6.55
N ASN A 74 18.22 7.57 -5.69
CA ASN A 74 18.05 6.41 -4.84
C ASN A 74 17.44 5.27 -5.66
N LEU A 75 18.01 4.08 -5.51
CA LEU A 75 17.42 2.82 -5.94
C LEU A 75 16.61 2.25 -4.79
N TRP A 76 15.45 1.75 -5.15
CA TRP A 76 14.48 1.12 -4.27
C TRP A 76 14.14 -0.26 -4.81
N LYS A 77 13.63 -1.10 -3.93
CA LYS A 77 13.05 -2.40 -4.26
C LYS A 77 11.74 -2.57 -3.49
N THR A 78 10.74 -3.13 -4.13
CA THR A 78 9.47 -3.51 -3.47
C THR A 78 9.66 -4.81 -2.71
N ASP A 79 9.13 -4.88 -1.49
CA ASP A 79 9.16 -6.10 -0.70
C ASP A 79 8.18 -7.16 -1.28
N PRO A 80 8.62 -8.40 -1.52
CA PRO A 80 7.75 -9.44 -2.10
C PRO A 80 6.52 -9.75 -1.24
N ASP A 81 6.70 -9.90 0.07
CA ASP A 81 5.62 -10.30 0.98
C ASP A 81 4.59 -9.16 1.11
N ALA A 82 5.03 -7.91 1.11
CA ALA A 82 4.14 -6.75 1.06
C ALA A 82 3.39 -6.66 -0.27
N TYR A 83 4.03 -6.97 -1.40
CA TYR A 83 3.41 -6.96 -2.72
C TYR A 83 2.33 -8.02 -2.86
N GLU A 84 2.60 -9.24 -2.39
CA GLU A 84 1.61 -10.32 -2.33
C GLU A 84 0.40 -9.92 -1.47
N GLN A 85 0.62 -9.33 -0.30
CA GLN A 85 -0.49 -8.81 0.53
C GLN A 85 -1.31 -7.72 -0.18
N ILE A 86 -0.68 -6.84 -0.96
CA ILE A 86 -1.37 -5.82 -1.75
C ILE A 86 -2.28 -6.50 -2.78
N LEU A 87 -1.76 -7.50 -3.51
CA LEU A 87 -2.53 -8.26 -4.49
C LEU A 87 -3.68 -9.03 -3.84
N ASP A 88 -3.42 -9.73 -2.74
CA ASP A 88 -4.44 -10.50 -2.01
C ASP A 88 -5.62 -9.62 -1.56
N ILE A 89 -5.35 -8.38 -1.14
CA ILE A 89 -6.40 -7.43 -0.75
C ILE A 89 -7.20 -6.91 -1.96
N LEU A 90 -6.56 -6.78 -3.12
CA LEU A 90 -7.20 -6.26 -4.33
C LEU A 90 -7.97 -7.34 -5.10
N GLU A 91 -7.43 -8.56 -5.12
CA GLU A 91 -7.94 -9.71 -5.88
C GLU A 91 -8.76 -10.68 -5.02
N GLY A 92 -8.53 -10.70 -3.71
CA GLY A 92 -9.21 -11.60 -2.77
C GLY A 92 -10.60 -11.14 -2.34
N GLU A 93 -11.29 -12.03 -1.63
CA GLU A 93 -12.61 -11.79 -1.02
C GLU A 93 -12.54 -11.01 0.31
N ASP A 94 -11.34 -10.69 0.81
CA ASP A 94 -11.10 -9.88 2.03
C ASP A 94 -11.33 -8.38 1.75
N ARG A 95 -12.52 -8.06 1.22
CA ARG A 95 -13.07 -6.69 1.19
C ARG A 95 -13.65 -6.27 2.53
N ASP A 96 -13.54 -7.15 3.54
CA ASP A 96 -14.12 -6.91 4.84
C ASP A 96 -13.43 -5.70 5.50
N GLY A 97 -14.22 -4.68 5.80
CA GLY A 97 -13.73 -3.39 6.29
C GLY A 97 -13.21 -2.41 5.24
N LEU A 98 -13.30 -2.72 3.93
CA LEU A 98 -13.03 -1.76 2.84
C LEU A 98 -14.32 -1.10 2.34
N LEU A 99 -14.26 0.22 2.12
CA LEU A 99 -15.29 0.95 1.37
C LEU A 99 -15.31 0.48 -0.10
N PRO A 100 -16.40 0.70 -0.86
CA PRO A 100 -16.47 0.37 -2.29
C PRO A 100 -15.33 0.94 -3.15
N CYS A 101 -14.70 2.03 -2.70
CA CYS A 101 -13.50 2.59 -3.33
C CYS A 101 -12.18 1.86 -2.99
N GLY A 102 -12.22 0.76 -2.23
CA GLY A 102 -11.06 -0.03 -1.81
C GLY A 102 -10.27 0.55 -0.63
N HIS A 103 -10.76 1.60 0.04
CA HIS A 103 -10.09 2.23 1.19
C HIS A 103 -10.77 1.87 2.51
N SER A 104 -10.00 1.68 3.59
CA SER A 104 -10.52 1.48 4.95
C SER A 104 -10.60 2.75 5.81
N ALA A 105 -10.22 3.91 5.26
CA ALA A 105 -10.23 5.16 6.01
C ALA A 105 -11.65 5.72 6.10
N ILE A 106 -12.31 5.53 7.24
CA ILE A 106 -13.67 6.02 7.47
C ILE A 106 -13.62 7.38 8.20
N ASN A 107 -14.25 8.38 7.61
CA ASN A 107 -14.56 9.65 8.28
C ASN A 107 -16.00 9.62 8.79
N ASN A 108 -16.17 9.69 10.11
CA ASN A 108 -17.50 9.79 10.74
C ASN A 108 -18.01 11.24 10.72
N GLU A 109 -18.41 11.70 9.54
CA GLU A 109 -19.03 13.02 9.37
C GLU A 109 -20.49 12.98 9.87
N ARG A 110 -20.84 13.94 10.74
CA ARG A 110 -22.22 14.07 11.24
C ARG A 110 -23.10 14.70 10.16
N GLY A 111 -24.25 14.08 9.87
CA GLY A 111 -25.23 14.61 8.92
C GLY A 111 -25.05 14.16 7.47
N VAL A 112 -24.13 13.22 7.21
CA VAL A 112 -23.96 12.60 5.89
C VAL A 112 -24.73 11.28 5.85
N ASP A 113 -25.52 11.07 4.80
CA ASP A 113 -26.22 9.79 4.58
C ASP A 113 -25.33 8.79 3.86
N GLY A 114 -24.45 8.14 4.64
CA GLY A 114 -23.45 7.20 4.12
C GLY A 114 -22.24 7.13 5.03
N ILE A 115 -21.13 6.62 4.49
CA ILE A 115 -19.81 6.65 5.12
C ILE A 115 -18.83 7.34 4.17
N SER A 116 -18.21 8.42 4.65
CA SER A 116 -17.22 9.19 3.89
C SER A 116 -15.86 8.49 3.92
N CYS A 117 -15.22 8.35 2.75
CA CYS A 117 -13.85 7.88 2.63
C CYS A 117 -12.86 9.00 2.96
N GLY A 118 -12.02 8.84 3.97
CA GLY A 118 -10.95 9.77 4.31
C GLY A 118 -9.74 9.76 3.37
N VAL A 119 -9.80 9.04 2.24
CA VAL A 119 -8.74 9.03 1.21
C VAL A 119 -9.22 9.68 -0.10
N CYS A 120 -10.32 9.21 -0.69
CA CYS A 120 -10.86 9.78 -1.93
C CYS A 120 -11.92 10.87 -1.69
N ASN A 121 -12.36 11.08 -0.43
CA ASN A 121 -13.46 11.99 -0.06
C ASN A 121 -14.80 11.67 -0.73
N GLU A 122 -14.97 10.46 -1.25
CA GLU A 122 -16.27 9.97 -1.73
C GLU A 122 -17.14 9.51 -0.56
N VAL A 123 -18.46 9.68 -0.72
CA VAL A 123 -19.45 9.16 0.21
C VAL A 123 -20.03 7.88 -0.37
N HIS A 124 -19.94 6.79 0.37
CA HIS A 124 -20.49 5.50 -0.03
C HIS A 124 -21.77 5.20 0.76
N ALA A 125 -22.77 4.65 0.08
CA ALA A 125 -24.00 4.20 0.73
C ALA A 125 -23.70 3.06 1.72
N ARG A 126 -24.45 3.00 2.82
CA ARG A 126 -24.25 1.98 3.86
C ARG A 126 -24.49 0.56 3.32
N ASP A 127 -25.52 0.39 2.50
CA ASP A 127 -25.88 -0.89 1.88
C ASP A 127 -24.76 -1.47 0.99
N ASP A 128 -23.97 -0.62 0.33
CA ASP A 128 -22.84 -1.06 -0.49
C ASP A 128 -21.64 -1.50 0.35
N ILE A 129 -21.54 -1.00 1.59
CA ILE A 129 -20.46 -1.35 2.54
C ILE A 129 -20.81 -2.64 3.26
N ASP A 130 -22.08 -2.82 3.65
CA ASP A 130 -22.55 -4.05 4.31
C ASP A 130 -22.38 -5.28 3.39
N ARG A 131 -22.56 -5.09 2.07
CA ARG A 131 -22.19 -6.10 1.06
C ARG A 131 -20.71 -6.48 1.05
N ASN A 132 -19.81 -5.52 1.26
CA ASN A 132 -18.37 -5.77 1.32
C ASN A 132 -17.94 -6.46 2.63
N ARG A 133 -18.71 -6.30 3.71
CA ARG A 133 -18.46 -6.94 5.02
C ARG A 133 -18.95 -8.38 5.11
N GLY A 134 -19.57 -8.90 4.05
CA GLY A 134 -20.28 -10.18 4.11
C GLY A 134 -21.48 -10.18 5.06
N GLU A 135 -21.89 -9.01 5.56
CA GLU A 135 -23.06 -8.83 6.41
C GLU A 135 -24.29 -8.61 5.53
N VAL A 136 -24.67 -9.63 4.75
CA VAL A 136 -25.99 -9.67 4.12
C VAL A 136 -26.73 -10.87 4.69
N ALA A 137 -27.77 -10.58 5.46
CA ALA A 137 -28.85 -11.52 5.79
C ALA A 137 -29.79 -11.69 4.60
#